data_AF-K0IL86-F1
#
_entry.id   AF-K0IL86-F1
#
_cell.length_a   1.000
_cell.length_b   1.000
_cell.length_c   1.000
_cell.angle_alpha   90.00
_cell.angle_beta   90.00
_cell.angle_gamma   90.00
#
_symmetry.space_group_name_H-M   'P 1'
#
loop_
_entity.id
_entity.type
_entity.pdbx_description
1 polymer ?
#
loop_
_entity_poly.entity_id
_entity_poly.type
_entity_poly.pdbx_seq_one_letter_code
_entity_poly.pdbx_strand_id
1 'polypeptide(L)'
;MEEVQHSRPKVAVGLSFSALAMLYSVMLVGVYITASHQGLSCPDWPLCPNGFDLPPERYFFEHYHRLMVVVAAGLIYATAIYAVKNAHPARKTAVIAAIVVSVQIVIGMFVVLTKLQALLVATHLSTGILLFAMLLMTFLTSYRLARKR
;
A
#
# COMPACT_ATOMS: atom_id res chain seq x y z
N MET A 1 -2.66 -10.66 37.01
CA MET A 1 -2.45 -9.31 36.45
C MET A 1 -2.52 -9.41 34.93
N GLU A 2 -3.73 -9.56 34.39
CA GLU A 2 -3.98 -9.27 32.97
C GLU A 2 -4.38 -7.80 32.93
N GLU A 3 -3.48 -6.92 32.49
CA GLU A 3 -3.93 -5.62 32.02
C GLU A 3 -4.87 -5.87 30.84
N VAL A 4 -6.16 -5.67 31.08
CA VAL A 4 -7.18 -5.63 30.03
C VAL A 4 -6.86 -4.40 29.18
N GLN A 5 -6.02 -4.62 28.17
CA GLN A 5 -5.55 -3.61 27.23
C GLN A 5 -6.76 -2.99 26.53
N HIS A 6 -7.14 -1.81 27.00
CA HIS A 6 -8.27 -1.03 26.51
C HIS A 6 -7.92 -0.47 25.12
N SER A 7 -7.93 -1.35 24.12
CA SER A 7 -7.60 -1.03 22.74
C SER A 7 -8.52 0.09 22.26
N ARG A 8 -8.01 1.31 22.03
CA ARG A 8 -8.83 2.43 21.55
C ARG A 8 -9.30 2.10 20.13
N PRO A 9 -10.57 1.73 19.93
CA PRO A 9 -11.00 1.18 18.65
C PRO A 9 -10.95 2.22 17.52
N LYS A 10 -11.02 3.51 17.89
CA LYS A 10 -10.84 4.65 16.97
C LYS A 10 -9.47 4.67 16.27
N VAL A 11 -8.40 4.23 16.94
CA VAL A 11 -7.05 4.21 16.35
C VAL A 11 -6.93 3.13 15.27
N ALA A 12 -7.49 1.94 15.52
CA ALA A 12 -7.52 0.86 14.52
C ALA A 12 -8.26 1.30 13.25
N VAL A 13 -9.42 1.94 13.43
CA VAL A 13 -10.24 2.47 12.34
C VAL A 13 -9.48 3.55 11.58
N GLY A 14 -8.87 4.52 12.28
CA GLY A 14 -8.10 5.59 11.66
C GLY A 14 -6.94 5.06 10.81
N LEU A 15 -6.09 4.20 11.39
CA LEU A 15 -4.94 3.62 10.67
C LEU A 15 -5.35 2.82 9.44
N SER A 16 -6.32 1.91 9.59
CA SER A 16 -6.77 1.07 8.48
C SER A 16 -7.47 1.87 7.38
N PHE A 17 -8.23 2.92 7.73
CA PHE A 17 -8.83 3.84 6.76
C PHE A 17 -7.77 4.64 6.01
N SER A 18 -6.79 5.22 6.72
CA SER A 18 -5.70 5.96 6.09
C SER A 18 -4.88 5.09 5.15
N ALA A 19 -4.56 3.85 5.54
CA ALA A 19 -3.88 2.88 4.68
C ALA A 19 -4.69 2.56 3.42
N LEU A 20 -5.99 2.31 3.57
CA LEU A 20 -6.90 2.01 2.46
C LEU A 20 -7.02 3.19 1.48
N ALA A 21 -7.22 4.40 1.99
CA ALA A 21 -7.33 5.61 1.19
C ALA A 21 -6.02 5.90 0.45
N MET A 22 -4.87 5.81 1.13
CA MET A 22 -3.57 6.00 0.50
C MET A 22 -3.30 4.97 -0.60
N LEU A 23 -3.59 3.68 -0.34
CA LEU A 23 -3.45 2.64 -1.38
C LEU A 23 -4.35 2.93 -2.58
N TYR A 24 -5.59 3.34 -2.36
CA TYR A 24 -6.49 3.70 -3.45
C TYR A 24 -5.92 4.85 -4.30
N SER A 25 -5.38 5.89 -3.67
CA SER A 25 -4.68 6.97 -4.37
C SER A 25 -3.47 6.47 -5.16
N VAL A 26 -2.66 5.56 -4.59
CA VAL A 26 -1.52 4.92 -5.30
C VAL A 26 -2.00 4.20 -6.56
N MET A 27 -3.10 3.45 -6.47
CA MET A 27 -3.68 2.75 -7.62
C MET A 27 -4.14 3.72 -8.71
N LEU A 28 -4.81 4.81 -8.36
CA LEU A 28 -5.25 5.82 -9.33
C LEU A 28 -4.06 6.46 -10.06
N VAL A 29 -3.00 6.81 -9.34
CA VAL A 29 -1.77 7.35 -9.95
C VAL A 29 -1.09 6.31 -10.84
N GLY A 30 -1.04 5.04 -10.43
CA GLY A 30 -0.47 3.96 -11.25
C GLY A 30 -1.23 3.73 -12.57
N VAL A 31 -2.57 3.79 -12.52
CA VAL A 31 -3.42 3.74 -13.72
C VAL A 31 -3.14 4.94 -14.62
N TYR A 32 -3.04 6.15 -14.04
CA TYR A 32 -2.71 7.36 -14.80
C TYR A 32 -1.35 7.26 -15.50
N ILE A 33 -0.30 6.80 -14.81
CA ILE A 33 1.05 6.62 -15.39
C ILE A 33 1.00 5.66 -16.60
N THR A 34 0.25 4.56 -16.46
CA THR A 34 0.10 3.58 -17.54
C THR A 34 -0.66 4.18 -18.72
N ALA A 35 -1.77 4.86 -18.46
CA ALA A 35 -2.63 5.48 -19.49
C ALA A 35 -1.96 6.65 -20.22
N SER A 36 -1.06 7.37 -19.55
CA SER A 36 -0.30 8.50 -20.12
C SER A 36 1.01 8.05 -20.79
N HIS A 37 1.29 6.74 -20.85
CA HIS A 37 2.53 6.17 -21.38
C HIS A 37 3.81 6.68 -20.69
N GLN A 38 3.71 7.05 -19.41
CA GLN A 38 4.81 7.58 -18.59
C GLN A 38 5.47 6.53 -17.68
N GLY A 39 5.26 5.23 -17.95
CA GLY A 39 5.69 4.14 -17.06
C GLY A 39 7.17 3.74 -17.16
N LEU A 40 7.95 4.38 -18.04
CA LEU A 40 9.40 4.21 -18.15
C LEU A 40 10.15 5.54 -18.18
N SER A 41 9.49 6.59 -17.71
CA SER A 41 10.12 7.87 -17.49
C SER A 41 11.25 7.75 -16.47
N CYS A 42 11.13 6.89 -15.46
CA CYS A 42 12.18 6.59 -14.49
C CYS A 42 12.63 5.11 -14.59
N PRO A 43 13.61 4.80 -15.48
CA PRO A 43 13.99 3.42 -15.79
C PRO A 43 14.77 2.72 -14.65
N ASP A 44 15.26 3.49 -13.68
CA ASP A 44 16.02 2.97 -12.56
C ASP A 44 15.12 2.61 -11.36
N TRP A 45 15.65 1.75 -10.50
CA TRP A 45 15.02 1.36 -9.24
C TRP A 45 16.11 1.15 -8.19
N PRO A 46 15.93 1.58 -6.92
CA PRO A 46 14.69 2.13 -6.33
C PRO A 46 14.47 3.61 -6.60
N LEU A 47 15.54 4.37 -6.80
CA LEU A 47 15.52 5.80 -7.09
C LEU A 47 15.51 6.05 -8.59
N CYS A 48 15.04 7.23 -8.97
CA CYS A 48 15.18 7.75 -10.31
C CYS A 48 16.59 8.33 -10.53
N PRO A 49 16.99 8.60 -11.78
CA PRO A 49 18.34 9.12 -12.07
C PRO A 49 18.70 10.43 -11.35
N ASN A 50 17.71 11.20 -10.88
CA ASN A 50 17.89 12.41 -10.07
C ASN A 50 18.07 12.15 -8.56
N GLY A 51 18.16 10.89 -8.12
CA GLY A 51 18.35 10.53 -6.72
C GLY A 51 17.24 11.07 -5.81
N PHE A 52 17.64 11.87 -4.80
CA PHE A 52 16.76 12.48 -3.81
C PHE A 52 16.42 13.96 -4.12
N ASP A 53 16.94 14.50 -5.22
CA ASP A 53 16.63 15.87 -5.62
C ASP A 53 15.17 16.00 -6.06
N LEU A 54 14.66 17.24 -6.08
CA LEU A 54 13.32 17.53 -6.58
C LEU A 54 13.17 16.96 -8.00
N PRO A 55 12.16 16.10 -8.25
CA PRO A 55 12.03 15.44 -9.53
C PRO A 55 11.69 16.46 -10.64
N PRO A 56 12.44 16.48 -11.75
CA PRO A 56 12.07 17.28 -12.91
C PRO A 56 10.73 16.78 -13.47
N GLU A 57 10.03 17.62 -14.25
CA GLU A 57 8.70 17.29 -14.80
C GLU A 57 8.67 15.91 -15.49
N ARG A 58 9.74 15.55 -16.19
CA ARG A 58 9.87 14.25 -16.87
C ARG A 58 9.75 13.05 -15.94
N TYR A 59 10.15 13.13 -14.67
CA TYR A 59 10.15 12.02 -13.70
C TYR A 59 9.07 12.15 -12.64
N PHE A 60 8.32 13.25 -12.66
CA PHE A 60 7.45 13.67 -11.57
C PHE A 60 6.46 12.59 -11.16
N PHE A 61 5.71 12.03 -12.10
CA PHE A 61 4.64 11.07 -11.79
C PHE A 61 5.16 9.74 -11.24
N GLU A 62 6.21 9.18 -11.83
CA GLU A 62 6.80 7.94 -11.32
C GLU A 62 7.46 8.13 -9.95
N HIS A 63 8.19 9.24 -9.75
CA HIS A 63 8.78 9.55 -8.46
C HIS A 63 7.69 9.74 -7.40
N TYR A 64 6.62 10.48 -7.73
CA TYR A 64 5.47 10.70 -6.87
C TYR A 64 4.77 9.38 -6.51
N HIS A 65 4.55 8.49 -7.48
CA HIS A 65 3.98 7.17 -7.24
C HIS A 65 4.85 6.34 -6.27
N ARG A 66 6.17 6.31 -6.45
CA ARG A 66 7.10 5.59 -5.57
C ARG A 66 7.08 6.14 -4.13
N LEU A 67 7.05 7.47 -3.97
CA LEU A 67 6.91 8.10 -2.67
C LEU A 67 5.60 7.70 -1.98
N MET A 68 4.49 7.72 -2.71
CA MET A 68 3.20 7.29 -2.16
C MET A 68 3.19 5.81 -1.78
N VAL A 69 3.87 4.94 -2.54
CA VAL A 69 4.03 3.51 -2.20
C VAL A 69 4.76 3.35 -0.88
N VAL A 70 5.82 4.12 -0.61
CA VAL A 70 6.55 4.08 0.68
C VAL A 70 5.63 4.47 1.84
N VAL A 71 4.85 5.55 1.68
CA VAL A 71 3.89 6.00 2.69
C VAL A 71 2.79 4.96 2.91
N ALA A 72 2.23 4.41 1.83
CA ALA A 72 1.22 3.35 1.88
C ALA A 72 1.74 2.11 2.62
N ALA A 73 2.93 1.63 2.26
CA ALA A 73 3.56 0.49 2.90
C ALA A 73 3.78 0.74 4.40
N GLY A 74 4.28 1.92 4.78
CA GLY A 74 4.43 2.33 6.18
C GLY A 74 3.11 2.26 6.96
N LEU A 75 2.02 2.80 6.40
CA LEU A 75 0.69 2.73 6.99
C LEU A 75 0.16 1.31 7.11
N ILE A 76 0.42 0.45 6.10
CA ILE A 76 0.01 -0.96 6.10
C ILE A 76 0.75 -1.73 7.20
N TYR A 77 2.07 -1.57 7.32
CA TYR A 77 2.84 -2.21 8.38
C TYR A 77 2.44 -1.70 9.76
N ALA A 78 2.24 -0.38 9.93
CA ALA A 78 1.74 0.19 11.18
C ALA A 78 0.37 -0.40 11.57
N THR A 79 -0.53 -0.55 10.59
CA THR A 79 -1.85 -1.20 10.78
C THR A 79 -1.69 -2.65 11.20
N ALA A 80 -0.81 -3.42 10.56
CA ALA A 80 -0.56 -4.82 10.91
C ALA A 80 0.02 -4.98 12.31
N ILE A 81 1.04 -4.19 12.67
CA ILE A 81 1.66 -4.19 14.01
C ILE A 81 0.63 -3.83 15.07
N TYR A 82 -0.18 -2.80 14.83
CA TYR A 82 -1.24 -2.41 15.75
C TYR A 82 -2.31 -3.51 15.89
N ALA A 83 -2.73 -4.12 14.79
CA ALA A 83 -3.77 -5.14 14.78
C ALA A 83 -3.33 -6.42 15.51
N VAL A 84 -2.06 -6.81 15.42
CA VAL A 84 -1.49 -7.95 16.15
C VAL A 84 -1.63 -7.77 17.66
N LYS A 85 -1.38 -6.56 18.17
CA LYS A 85 -1.39 -6.26 19.61
C LYS A 85 -2.78 -5.90 20.15
N ASN A 86 -3.61 -5.22 19.36
CA ASN A 86 -4.78 -4.50 19.88
C ASN A 86 -6.11 -4.82 19.18
N ALA A 87 -6.10 -5.50 18.02
CA ALA A 87 -7.29 -5.77 17.23
C ALA A 87 -7.26 -7.19 16.62
N HIS A 88 -7.21 -8.21 17.49
CA HIS A 88 -7.08 -9.62 17.08
C HIS A 88 -8.03 -10.09 15.97
N PRO A 89 -9.32 -9.67 15.92
CA PRO A 89 -10.20 -10.06 14.82
C PRO A 89 -9.76 -9.53 13.45
N ALA A 90 -9.10 -8.36 13.38
CA ALA A 90 -8.56 -7.78 12.15
C ALA A 90 -7.11 -8.23 11.85
N ARG A 91 -6.46 -8.95 12.77
CA ARG A 91 -5.04 -9.36 12.67
C ARG A 91 -4.75 -10.15 11.40
N LYS A 92 -5.57 -11.18 11.11
CA LYS A 92 -5.32 -12.08 9.98
C LYS A 92 -5.28 -11.30 8.66
N THR A 93 -6.27 -10.43 8.44
CA THR A 93 -6.37 -9.66 7.21
C THR A 93 -5.26 -8.61 7.11
N ALA A 94 -4.89 -7.98 8.22
CA ALA A 94 -3.82 -6.97 8.26
C ALA A 94 -2.43 -7.59 7.99
N VAL A 95 -2.15 -8.77 8.54
CA VAL A 95 -0.88 -9.48 8.30
C VAL A 95 -0.80 -9.96 6.85
N ILE A 96 -1.88 -10.51 6.30
CA ILE A 96 -1.93 -10.88 4.87
C ILE A 96 -1.68 -9.64 4.00
N ALA A 97 -2.31 -8.50 4.30
CA ALA A 97 -2.05 -7.26 3.57
C ALA A 97 -0.58 -6.82 3.63
N ALA A 98 0.08 -6.94 4.79
CA ALA A 98 1.51 -6.64 4.94
C ALA A 98 2.41 -7.58 4.10
N ILE A 99 2.05 -8.85 3.98
CA ILE A 99 2.76 -9.79 3.10
C ILE A 99 2.53 -9.43 1.63
N VAL A 100 1.27 -9.18 1.25
CA VAL A 100 0.92 -8.86 -0.15
C VAL A 100 1.58 -7.56 -0.60
N VAL A 101 1.64 -6.51 0.23
CA VAL A 101 2.36 -5.27 -0.15
C VAL A 101 3.86 -5.50 -0.34
N SER A 102 4.47 -6.41 0.42
CA SER A 102 5.87 -6.78 0.23
C SER A 102 6.08 -7.41 -1.15
N VAL A 103 5.20 -8.35 -1.53
CA VAL A 103 5.19 -8.97 -2.86
C VAL A 103 4.91 -7.92 -3.96
N GLN A 104 4.01 -6.98 -3.72
CA GLN A 104 3.66 -5.91 -4.65
C GLN A 104 4.87 -5.03 -5.00
N ILE A 105 5.67 -4.65 -4.01
CA ILE A 105 6.88 -3.85 -4.19
C ILE A 105 7.89 -4.61 -5.08
N VAL A 106 8.06 -5.91 -4.85
CA VAL A 106 8.93 -6.76 -5.65
C VAL A 106 8.43 -6.89 -7.09
N ILE A 107 7.13 -7.15 -7.28
CA ILE A 107 6.55 -7.19 -8.64
C ILE A 107 6.70 -5.83 -9.33
N GLY A 108 6.47 -4.72 -8.62
CA GLY A 108 6.62 -3.36 -9.15
C GLY A 108 8.06 -3.07 -9.60
N MET A 109 9.06 -3.50 -8.83
CA MET A 109 10.47 -3.46 -9.25
C MET A 109 10.67 -4.22 -10.56
N PHE A 110 10.16 -5.45 -10.67
CA PHE A 110 10.30 -6.24 -11.91
C PHE A 110 9.58 -5.62 -13.10
N VAL A 111 8.42 -4.97 -12.90
CA VAL A 111 7.71 -4.25 -13.97
C VAL A 111 8.62 -3.18 -14.61
N VAL A 112 9.37 -2.43 -13.80
CA VAL A 112 10.32 -1.42 -14.29
C VAL A 112 11.51 -2.09 -15.00
N LEU A 113 12.15 -3.07 -14.34
CA LEU A 113 13.36 -3.72 -14.86
C LEU A 113 13.12 -4.52 -16.15
N THR A 114 11.91 -5.03 -16.35
CA THR A 114 11.50 -5.77 -17.56
C THR A 114 10.87 -4.87 -18.62
N LYS A 115 10.94 -3.54 -18.46
CA LYS A 115 10.42 -2.55 -19.41
C LYS A 115 8.92 -2.75 -19.69
N LEU A 116 8.12 -2.85 -18.64
CA LEU A 116 6.65 -2.96 -18.71
C LEU A 116 6.14 -4.25 -19.40
N GLN A 117 6.78 -5.40 -19.12
CA GLN A 117 6.28 -6.68 -19.63
C GLN A 117 4.80 -6.88 -19.24
N ALA A 118 3.92 -7.07 -20.23
CA ALA A 118 2.47 -7.02 -20.06
C ALA A 118 1.94 -7.96 -18.96
N LEU A 119 2.47 -9.19 -18.88
CA LEU A 119 2.07 -10.16 -17.86
C LEU A 119 2.43 -9.70 -16.44
N LEU A 120 3.60 -9.07 -16.25
CA LEU A 120 4.00 -8.53 -14.95
C LEU A 120 3.15 -7.33 -14.57
N VAL A 121 2.83 -6.43 -15.52
CA VAL A 121 1.93 -5.29 -15.28
C VAL A 121 0.53 -5.76 -14.87
N ALA A 122 -0.03 -6.74 -15.59
CA ALA A 122 -1.31 -7.34 -15.25
C ALA A 122 -1.27 -8.01 -13.87
N THR A 123 -0.23 -8.80 -13.60
CA THR A 123 -0.04 -9.46 -12.30
C THR A 123 0.07 -8.45 -11.17
N HIS A 124 0.80 -7.35 -11.38
CA HIS A 124 0.92 -6.24 -10.45
C HIS A 124 -0.46 -5.64 -10.15
N LEU A 125 -1.26 -5.32 -11.16
CA LEU A 125 -2.61 -4.79 -10.94
C LEU A 125 -3.50 -5.79 -10.18
N SER A 126 -3.51 -7.06 -10.58
CA SER A 126 -4.31 -8.11 -9.93
C SER A 126 -3.97 -8.30 -8.46
N THR A 127 -2.67 -8.33 -8.13
CA THR A 127 -2.20 -8.45 -6.74
C THR A 127 -2.44 -7.16 -5.94
N GLY A 128 -2.43 -5.99 -6.59
CA GLY A 128 -2.86 -4.71 -6.01
C GLY A 128 -4.35 -4.69 -5.64
N ILE A 129 -5.22 -5.27 -6.47
CA ILE A 129 -6.66 -5.42 -6.16
C ILE A 129 -6.85 -6.35 -4.96
N LEU A 130 -6.10 -7.46 -4.89
CA LEU A 130 -6.09 -8.34 -3.72
C LEU A 130 -5.68 -7.59 -2.45
N LEU A 131 -4.60 -6.79 -2.52
CA LEU A 131 -4.15 -5.95 -1.39
C LEU A 131 -5.26 -4.98 -0.94
N PHE A 132 -5.93 -4.31 -1.88
CA PHE A 132 -7.06 -3.42 -1.60
C PHE A 132 -8.19 -4.16 -0.87
N ALA A 133 -8.59 -5.34 -1.36
CA ALA A 133 -9.61 -6.15 -0.72
C ALA A 133 -9.22 -6.54 0.72
N MET A 134 -7.95 -6.88 0.95
CA MET A 134 -7.46 -7.23 2.29
C MET A 134 -7.46 -6.04 3.27
N LEU A 135 -7.10 -4.84 2.80
CA LEU A 135 -7.19 -3.63 3.61
C LEU A 135 -8.64 -3.22 3.87
N LEU A 136 -9.53 -3.35 2.89
CA LEU A 136 -10.95 -3.12 3.07
C LEU A 136 -11.52 -4.05 4.16
N MET A 137 -11.19 -5.34 4.11
CA MET A 137 -11.60 -6.29 5.15
C MET A 137 -11.03 -5.95 6.53
N THR A 138 -9.79 -5.45 6.59
CA THR A 138 -9.16 -4.98 7.83
C THR A 138 -9.90 -3.76 8.40
N PHE A 139 -10.24 -2.79 7.57
CA PHE A 139 -11.01 -1.61 7.95
C PHE A 139 -12.42 -1.98 8.43
N LEU A 140 -13.16 -2.80 7.65
CA LEU A 140 -14.52 -3.22 8.01
C LEU A 140 -14.55 -3.98 9.34
N THR A 141 -13.56 -4.84 9.58
CA THR A 141 -13.45 -5.58 10.84
C THR A 141 -13.14 -4.63 12.00
N SER A 142 -12.20 -3.71 11.81
CA SER A 142 -11.86 -2.69 12.81
C SER A 142 -13.05 -1.77 13.13
N TYR A 143 -13.82 -1.37 12.12
CA TYR A 143 -15.03 -0.55 12.26
C TYR A 143 -16.14 -1.28 13.00
N ARG A 144 -16.39 -2.56 12.68
CA ARG A 144 -17.36 -3.40 13.40
C ARG A 144 -17.00 -3.53 14.88
N LEU A 145 -15.71 -3.67 15.21
CA LEU A 145 -15.25 -3.71 16.60
C LEU A 145 -15.46 -2.37 17.31
N ALA A 146 -15.23 -1.26 16.62
CA ALA A 146 -15.46 0.07 17.17
C ALA A 146 -16.93 0.37 17.44
N ARG A 147 -17.85 -0.18 16.63
CA ARG A 147 -19.29 0.02 16.77
C ARG A 147 -19.93 -0.85 17.86
N LYS A 148 -19.35 -2.01 18.17
CA LYS A 148 -19.87 -2.94 19.19
C LYS A 148 -19.52 -2.55 20.63
N ARG A 149 -18.59 -1.60 20.81
CA ARG A 149 -18.21 -1.02 22.10
C ARG A 149 -18.89 0.32 22.29
#